data_AF-A0A979G7N6-F1
#
_entry.id   AF-A0A979G7N6-F1
#
_cell.length_a   1.000
_cell.length_b   1.000
_cell.length_c   1.000
_cell.angle_alpha   90.00
_cell.angle_beta   90.00
_cell.angle_gamma   90.00
#
_symmetry.space_group_name_H-M   'P 1'
#
loop_
_entity.id
_entity.type
_entity.pdbx_description
1 polymer ?
#
loop_
_entity_poly.entity_id
_entity_poly.type
_entity_poly.pdbx_seq_one_letter_code
_entity_poly.pdbx_strand_id
1 'polypeptide(L)'
;MKKTLFASGLLLALLSGCTKKENSENALDNSSLKADAVVAGSPVGDVVGKVTVGYQGWFTAPGDGSAVDRWTHQNLEMWPEMKEYTTSYQTPFPALPDGRPAKMFSSYDQSTVDVHFRWMQENGIDCAALQRFTGELSDPPFKSMRDGMAQKVRNAAEASGRKFYIMYDISGDADMQSRIKTDWTNTITGTLNLLSSPAYAKQNGKPVVCIFGMGYLGAKVPGAGDSAQCLDVISWFKSQGCYVIGSVPMDWRTPQGVFTRDNFMTVYESFDMLSPWAVAAQVGPTYQPWIKGDYDYCEAHGMDYQPIAYPGFSFHNTNAGSPLNEIPRNHGDFMWAQVAVMKQVGAKSLYVAMFDEVNEGTAIFKVAENASQAPANTSFVHLDQDGVAVSSDFYLRLVNDAGKMIKGQIPYQATHPTPHVIGGAGPLADGTYRIINRNSNLALDAKGQGTANETAIQQWGYSGGTNQQWTITSLGGDHYKIIGVQSGKSLDIKGQSLLDGATLQLYDYNAGANQDWIISPAAGGGYTIQGAQSGKVLEVPAFSTTAGIIIEQYGVNNGANQQWLISAP
;
A
#
# COMPACT_ATOMS: atom_id res chain seq x y z
N MET A 1 -13.68 0.82 -46.35
CA MET A 1 -13.65 -0.31 -47.31
C MET A 1 -12.87 -1.45 -46.63
N LYS A 2 -13.49 -2.46 -46.02
CA LYS A 2 -14.10 -3.66 -46.64
C LYS A 2 -13.22 -4.35 -47.70
N LYS A 3 -12.66 -5.51 -47.33
CA LYS A 3 -12.91 -6.80 -48.03
C LYS A 3 -12.81 -7.96 -47.02
N THR A 4 -13.57 -9.01 -47.27
CA THR A 4 -13.80 -10.18 -46.39
C THR A 4 -13.95 -11.43 -47.27
N LEU A 5 -14.11 -12.62 -46.65
CA LEU A 5 -14.29 -13.97 -47.23
C LEU A 5 -12.98 -14.65 -47.71
N PHE A 6 -12.77 -15.95 -47.49
CA PHE A 6 -13.74 -17.08 -47.51
C PHE A 6 -13.80 -18.03 -46.30
N ALA A 7 -14.91 -18.76 -46.25
CA ALA A 7 -15.17 -20.01 -45.50
C ALA A 7 -16.01 -20.94 -46.44
N SER A 8 -16.36 -22.20 -46.18
CA SER A 8 -16.43 -23.00 -44.93
C SER A 8 -16.28 -24.50 -45.27
N GLY A 9 -16.16 -25.40 -44.27
CA GLY A 9 -16.24 -26.84 -44.50
C GLY A 9 -16.28 -27.70 -43.23
N LEU A 10 -17.47 -28.21 -42.87
CA LEU A 10 -17.71 -29.11 -41.73
C LEU A 10 -18.24 -30.46 -42.25
N LEU A 11 -17.76 -31.60 -41.74
CA LEU A 11 -18.55 -32.84 -41.74
C LEU A 11 -18.15 -33.86 -40.65
N LEU A 12 -19.11 -34.73 -40.34
CA LEU A 12 -19.22 -35.67 -39.22
C LEU A 12 -18.21 -36.84 -39.20
N ALA A 13 -18.05 -37.41 -38.00
CA ALA A 13 -17.41 -38.70 -37.74
C ALA A 13 -18.36 -39.89 -37.92
N LEU A 14 -17.82 -41.11 -38.14
CA LEU A 14 -18.33 -42.37 -37.58
C LEU A 14 -17.29 -43.51 -37.64
N LEU A 15 -17.44 -44.45 -36.71
CA LEU A 15 -16.50 -45.48 -36.24
C LEU A 15 -16.18 -46.64 -37.22
N SER A 16 -14.99 -47.25 -37.11
CA SER A 16 -14.79 -48.68 -36.69
C SER A 16 -13.39 -49.25 -37.03
N GLY A 17 -12.84 -50.14 -36.16
CA GLY A 17 -11.79 -51.10 -36.55
C GLY A 17 -10.60 -51.26 -35.58
N CYS A 18 -10.55 -52.36 -34.82
CA CYS A 18 -9.44 -52.70 -33.92
C CYS A 18 -8.27 -53.41 -34.63
N THR A 19 -7.06 -53.35 -34.05
CA THR A 19 -6.21 -54.55 -33.87
C THR A 19 -5.17 -54.37 -32.74
N LYS A 20 -4.96 -55.44 -31.96
CA LYS A 20 -4.00 -55.49 -30.84
C LYS A 20 -2.54 -55.55 -31.31
N LYS A 21 -1.63 -55.04 -30.48
CA LYS A 21 -0.36 -55.71 -30.16
C LYS A 21 -0.12 -55.68 -28.65
N GLU A 22 0.13 -56.84 -28.06
CA GLU A 22 0.53 -57.03 -26.66
C GLU A 22 2.04 -57.32 -26.58
N ASN A 23 2.58 -57.10 -25.38
CA ASN A 23 3.89 -57.45 -24.80
C ASN A 23 4.60 -56.22 -24.22
N SER A 24 5.12 -56.21 -22.99
CA SER A 24 5.04 -57.22 -21.92
C SER A 24 5.33 -56.54 -20.57
N GLU A 25 5.00 -57.21 -19.47
CA GLU A 25 5.06 -56.68 -18.10
C GLU A 25 6.48 -56.29 -17.64
N ASN A 26 6.53 -55.29 -16.76
CA ASN A 26 7.44 -55.26 -15.61
C ASN A 26 6.69 -54.57 -14.46
N ALA A 27 6.02 -55.36 -13.63
CA ALA A 27 5.35 -54.85 -12.43
C ALA A 27 6.40 -54.48 -11.39
N LEU A 28 6.57 -53.18 -11.14
CA LEU A 28 7.36 -52.71 -10.01
C LEU A 28 6.57 -52.89 -8.71
N ASP A 29 7.21 -53.52 -7.73
CA ASP A 29 6.69 -53.74 -6.38
C ASP A 29 6.39 -52.39 -5.71
N ASN A 30 5.11 -52.18 -5.40
CA ASN A 30 4.59 -50.90 -4.89
C ASN A 30 4.51 -50.87 -3.35
N SER A 31 5.23 -51.76 -2.65
CA SER A 31 5.12 -51.96 -1.19
C SER A 31 6.06 -51.09 -0.32
N SER A 32 6.78 -50.12 -0.89
CA SER A 32 7.71 -49.26 -0.12
C SER A 32 7.59 -47.75 -0.36
N LEU A 33 6.52 -47.27 -0.99
CA LEU A 33 6.16 -45.85 -0.92
C LEU A 33 5.68 -45.52 0.50
N LYS A 34 6.62 -45.12 1.35
CA LYS A 34 6.28 -44.25 2.49
C LYS A 34 5.54 -43.05 1.90
N ALA A 35 4.37 -42.73 2.45
CA ALA A 35 3.76 -41.45 2.15
C ALA A 35 4.76 -40.35 2.52
N ASP A 36 5.25 -39.61 1.52
CA ASP A 36 6.11 -38.48 1.76
C ASP A 36 5.37 -37.54 2.71
N ALA A 37 6.03 -37.21 3.82
CA ALA A 37 5.43 -36.34 4.82
C ALA A 37 5.16 -35.00 4.13
N VAL A 38 3.88 -34.61 4.07
CA VAL A 38 3.46 -33.29 3.58
C VAL A 38 4.30 -32.26 4.33
N VAL A 39 5.23 -31.62 3.62
CA VAL A 39 6.10 -30.60 4.20
C VAL A 39 5.19 -29.45 4.59
N ALA A 40 4.97 -29.28 5.89
CA ALA A 40 4.16 -28.18 6.37
C ALA A 40 4.83 -26.87 5.94
N GLY A 41 4.13 -26.06 5.13
CA GLY A 41 4.59 -24.75 4.71
C GLY A 41 4.94 -23.86 5.91
N SER A 42 5.73 -22.82 5.67
CA SER A 42 6.36 -22.07 6.78
C SER A 42 5.33 -21.50 7.76
N PRO A 43 5.66 -21.44 9.06
CA PRO A 43 4.85 -20.70 10.02
C PRO A 43 4.78 -19.21 9.66
N VAL A 44 3.73 -18.54 10.13
CA VAL A 44 3.60 -17.08 10.03
C VAL A 44 4.84 -16.42 10.64
N GLY A 45 5.48 -15.54 9.88
CA GLY A 45 6.72 -14.85 10.24
C GLY A 45 6.68 -13.38 9.80
N ASP A 46 7.83 -12.80 9.44
CA ASP A 46 7.87 -11.40 8.96
C ASP A 46 7.46 -11.24 7.48
N VAL A 47 7.34 -12.32 6.70
CA VAL A 47 6.84 -12.29 5.30
C VAL A 47 5.78 -13.35 4.98
N VAL A 48 5.79 -14.52 5.64
CA VAL A 48 4.72 -15.52 5.52
C VAL A 48 3.55 -15.11 6.40
N GLY A 49 2.33 -15.03 5.84
CA GLY A 49 1.15 -14.54 6.55
C GLY A 49 1.02 -13.00 6.57
N LYS A 50 1.72 -12.30 5.66
CA LYS A 50 1.94 -10.84 5.73
C LYS A 50 1.61 -10.12 4.42
N VAL A 51 1.40 -8.81 4.53
CA VAL A 51 1.35 -7.86 3.41
C VAL A 51 2.72 -7.20 3.30
N THR A 52 3.41 -7.47 2.20
CA THR A 52 4.64 -6.80 1.81
C THR A 52 4.36 -5.83 0.67
N VAL A 53 4.98 -4.65 0.69
CA VAL A 53 5.01 -3.73 -0.46
C VAL A 53 6.42 -3.69 -1.05
N GLY A 54 6.53 -3.59 -2.37
CA GLY A 54 7.79 -3.15 -2.98
C GLY A 54 8.02 -1.67 -2.73
N TYR A 55 9.26 -1.28 -2.45
CA TYR A 55 9.63 0.08 -2.08
C TYR A 55 10.92 0.50 -2.80
N GLN A 56 10.82 1.47 -3.71
CA GLN A 56 11.91 1.88 -4.58
C GLN A 56 12.88 2.85 -3.89
N GLY A 57 12.33 3.90 -3.25
CA GLY A 57 13.10 4.92 -2.55
C GLY A 57 14.12 5.66 -3.44
N TRP A 58 13.86 5.78 -4.74
CA TRP A 58 14.85 6.18 -5.75
C TRP A 58 14.79 7.64 -6.22
N PHE A 59 13.79 8.42 -5.77
CA PHE A 59 13.64 9.82 -6.20
C PHE A 59 14.62 10.69 -5.45
N THR A 60 15.60 11.27 -6.14
CA THR A 60 16.48 12.31 -5.61
C THR A 60 16.16 13.66 -6.23
N ALA A 61 16.60 14.75 -5.62
CA ALA A 61 16.38 16.12 -6.07
C ALA A 61 17.64 16.99 -5.88
N PRO A 62 17.82 18.08 -6.65
CA PRO A 62 18.87 19.05 -6.39
C PRO A 62 18.72 19.66 -4.98
N GLY A 63 19.78 19.59 -4.16
CA GLY A 63 19.82 20.10 -2.80
C GLY A 63 19.22 19.18 -1.73
N ASP A 64 18.94 17.91 -2.04
CA ASP A 64 18.42 16.92 -1.06
C ASP A 64 19.51 16.26 -0.18
N GLY A 65 20.79 16.58 -0.42
CA GLY A 65 21.91 16.01 0.31
C GLY A 65 22.27 14.57 -0.07
N SER A 66 21.62 14.00 -1.09
CA SER A 66 22.10 12.78 -1.75
C SER A 66 23.36 13.09 -2.57
N ALA A 67 24.22 12.09 -2.77
CA ALA A 67 25.38 12.23 -3.66
C ALA A 67 25.00 12.34 -5.15
N VAL A 68 23.73 12.11 -5.50
CA VAL A 68 23.21 12.17 -6.87
C VAL A 68 22.86 13.61 -7.26
N ASP A 69 22.35 14.41 -6.32
CA ASP A 69 22.09 15.87 -6.41
C ASP A 69 21.35 16.33 -7.68
N ARG A 70 20.44 15.48 -8.18
CA ARG A 70 19.60 15.77 -9.35
C ARG A 70 18.30 14.98 -9.31
N TRP A 71 17.33 15.43 -10.12
CA TRP A 71 16.09 14.69 -10.37
C TRP A 71 16.34 13.38 -11.13
N THR A 72 16.13 12.26 -10.45
CA THR A 72 16.03 10.91 -11.04
C THR A 72 14.57 10.59 -11.42
N HIS A 73 14.35 9.57 -12.26
CA HIS A 73 13.02 9.00 -12.58
C HIS A 73 11.94 10.02 -13.01
N GLN A 74 12.30 10.98 -13.88
CA GLN A 74 11.39 12.06 -14.33
C GLN A 74 10.28 11.61 -15.29
N ASN A 75 10.31 10.37 -15.79
CA ASN A 75 9.26 9.74 -16.59
C ASN A 75 8.09 9.27 -15.71
N LEU A 76 7.47 10.19 -14.97
CA LEU A 76 6.36 9.90 -14.06
C LEU A 76 5.06 9.64 -14.84
N GLU A 77 4.30 8.63 -14.46
CA GLU A 77 2.92 8.38 -14.94
C GLU A 77 1.89 8.94 -13.98
N MET A 78 2.25 9.12 -12.70
CA MET A 78 1.38 9.63 -11.64
C MET A 78 2.05 10.77 -10.89
N TRP A 79 1.25 11.72 -10.40
CA TRP A 79 1.74 12.83 -9.59
C TRP A 79 1.52 12.56 -8.09
N PRO A 80 2.55 12.64 -7.22
CA PRO A 80 2.37 12.46 -5.77
C PRO A 80 1.54 13.56 -5.11
N GLU A 81 0.75 13.17 -4.11
CA GLU A 81 0.08 14.11 -3.21
C GLU A 81 1.10 14.63 -2.19
N MET A 82 1.05 15.92 -1.81
CA MET A 82 2.15 16.57 -1.09
C MET A 82 1.78 17.15 0.29
N LYS A 83 0.52 17.06 0.76
CA LYS A 83 0.06 17.73 2.00
C LYS A 83 0.81 17.30 3.27
N GLU A 84 1.19 16.03 3.37
CA GLU A 84 1.79 15.45 4.59
C GLU A 84 3.33 15.49 4.63
N TYR A 85 3.99 15.96 3.57
CA TYR A 85 5.45 16.06 3.52
C TYR A 85 5.94 17.39 4.07
N THR A 86 6.88 17.35 5.01
CA THR A 86 7.50 18.55 5.61
C THR A 86 8.50 19.24 4.68
N THR A 87 9.02 18.51 3.69
CA THR A 87 10.09 18.96 2.78
C THR A 87 9.64 18.74 1.35
N SER A 88 9.93 19.68 0.45
CA SER A 88 9.63 19.55 -0.98
C SER A 88 10.57 20.39 -1.85
N TYR A 89 10.91 19.84 -3.00
CA TYR A 89 11.90 20.38 -3.94
C TYR A 89 11.22 20.83 -5.23
N GLN A 90 11.79 21.85 -5.88
CA GLN A 90 11.25 22.38 -7.14
C GLN A 90 11.50 21.40 -8.29
N THR A 91 10.44 20.91 -8.91
CA THR A 91 10.52 20.02 -10.08
C THR A 91 10.66 20.83 -11.38
N PRO A 92 11.12 20.21 -12.49
CA PRO A 92 11.11 20.83 -13.82
C PRO A 92 9.72 20.87 -14.49
N PHE A 93 8.68 20.30 -13.86
CA PHE A 93 7.33 20.30 -14.42
C PHE A 93 6.68 21.70 -14.38
N PRO A 94 5.68 21.97 -15.26
CA PRO A 94 4.88 23.19 -15.19
C PRO A 94 4.22 23.41 -13.83
N ALA A 95 3.82 24.65 -13.54
CA ALA A 95 2.99 24.94 -12.37
C ALA A 95 1.67 24.12 -12.37
N LEU A 96 1.09 23.92 -11.18
CA LEU A 96 -0.27 23.41 -11.04
C LEU A 96 -1.27 24.39 -11.72
N PRO A 97 -2.49 23.93 -12.09
CA PRO A 97 -3.50 24.77 -12.74
C PRO A 97 -3.90 26.05 -11.97
N ASP A 98 -3.67 26.11 -10.66
CA ASP A 98 -3.88 27.30 -9.81
C ASP A 98 -2.67 28.26 -9.75
N GLY A 99 -1.60 27.95 -10.48
CA GLY A 99 -0.36 28.74 -10.53
C GLY A 99 0.67 28.41 -9.45
N ARG A 100 0.39 27.49 -8.51
CA ARG A 100 1.39 27.06 -7.53
C ARG A 100 2.54 26.28 -8.21
N PRO A 101 3.81 26.45 -7.79
CA PRO A 101 4.91 25.67 -8.36
C PRO A 101 4.75 24.17 -8.10
N ALA A 102 5.00 23.34 -9.13
CA ALA A 102 5.02 21.89 -8.98
C ALA A 102 6.26 21.46 -8.17
N LYS A 103 6.02 20.96 -6.96
CA LYS A 103 7.06 20.45 -6.05
C LYS A 103 6.79 18.99 -5.70
N MET A 104 7.87 18.24 -5.46
CA MET A 104 7.82 16.82 -5.07
C MET A 104 8.79 16.57 -3.91
N PHE A 105 8.58 15.49 -3.16
CA PHE A 105 9.52 15.02 -2.14
C PHE A 105 10.83 14.51 -2.76
N SER A 106 11.91 14.42 -1.96
CA SER A 106 13.01 13.48 -2.22
C SER A 106 12.82 12.23 -1.36
N SER A 107 13.01 11.05 -1.93
CA SER A 107 13.06 9.78 -1.20
C SER A 107 14.20 9.77 -0.18
N TYR A 108 15.26 10.55 -0.43
CA TYR A 108 16.45 10.62 0.40
C TYR A 108 16.25 11.43 1.69
N ASP A 109 15.15 12.15 1.86
CA ASP A 109 14.79 12.76 3.14
C ASP A 109 14.31 11.71 4.13
N GLN A 110 14.83 11.75 5.37
CA GLN A 110 14.31 10.89 6.44
C GLN A 110 12.83 11.15 6.69
N SER A 111 12.38 12.41 6.67
CA SER A 111 10.97 12.78 6.87
C SER A 111 10.04 12.21 5.79
N THR A 112 10.48 12.09 4.54
CA THR A 112 9.74 11.40 3.47
C THR A 112 9.55 9.92 3.82
N VAL A 113 10.63 9.23 4.20
CA VAL A 113 10.57 7.81 4.57
C VAL A 113 9.71 7.62 5.82
N ASP A 114 9.78 8.53 6.80
CA ASP A 114 8.96 8.47 8.01
C ASP A 114 7.45 8.63 7.70
N VAL A 115 7.08 9.53 6.77
CA VAL A 115 5.69 9.66 6.27
C VAL A 115 5.24 8.36 5.59
N HIS A 116 6.08 7.80 4.71
CA HIS A 116 5.78 6.55 4.01
C HIS A 116 5.56 5.38 4.99
N PHE A 117 6.43 5.23 5.98
CA PHE A 117 6.34 4.16 6.98
C PHE A 117 5.20 4.37 7.98
N ARG A 118 4.83 5.63 8.29
CA ARG A 118 3.59 5.93 9.01
C ARG A 118 2.36 5.48 8.21
N TRP A 119 2.26 5.80 6.92
CA TRP A 119 1.17 5.32 6.09
C TRP A 119 1.10 3.79 6.02
N MET A 120 2.24 3.10 5.97
CA MET A 120 2.29 1.63 6.07
C MET A 120 1.75 1.12 7.42
N GLN A 121 2.12 1.76 8.53
CA GLN A 121 1.65 1.42 9.88
C GLN A 121 0.13 1.62 10.02
N GLU A 122 -0.38 2.79 9.59
CA GLU A 122 -1.80 3.15 9.60
C GLU A 122 -2.67 2.17 8.78
N ASN A 123 -2.12 1.62 7.70
CA ASN A 123 -2.84 0.80 6.73
C ASN A 123 -2.47 -0.70 6.75
N GLY A 124 -1.91 -1.19 7.86
CA GLY A 124 -1.76 -2.63 8.10
C GLY A 124 -0.78 -3.36 7.16
N ILE A 125 0.04 -2.61 6.41
CA ILE A 125 1.19 -3.12 5.65
C ILE A 125 2.26 -3.54 6.67
N ASP A 126 2.78 -4.76 6.55
CA ASP A 126 3.70 -5.31 7.56
C ASP A 126 5.17 -5.05 7.21
N CYS A 127 5.53 -5.15 5.92
CA CYS A 127 6.92 -5.17 5.46
C CYS A 127 7.14 -4.34 4.18
N ALA A 128 8.29 -3.69 4.08
CA ALA A 128 8.79 -3.05 2.85
C ALA A 128 9.97 -3.83 2.26
N ALA A 129 9.87 -4.20 0.98
CA ALA A 129 10.97 -4.76 0.19
C ALA A 129 11.75 -3.62 -0.46
N LEU A 130 12.85 -3.17 0.17
CA LEU A 130 13.65 -2.06 -0.35
C LEU A 130 14.47 -2.53 -1.55
N GLN A 131 14.20 -1.96 -2.73
CA GLN A 131 14.91 -2.28 -3.96
C GLN A 131 16.32 -1.68 -4.01
N ARG A 132 17.22 -2.49 -4.57
CA ARG A 132 18.66 -2.22 -4.65
C ARG A 132 19.21 -2.75 -5.97
N PHE A 133 19.28 -1.85 -6.95
CA PHE A 133 19.68 -2.16 -8.33
C PHE A 133 21.18 -2.46 -8.40
N THR A 134 21.56 -3.67 -8.79
CA THR A 134 22.97 -4.11 -8.72
C THR A 134 23.86 -3.40 -9.75
N GLY A 135 23.28 -3.02 -10.88
CA GLY A 135 23.93 -2.18 -11.90
C GLY A 135 24.33 -0.79 -11.36
N GLU A 136 23.52 -0.19 -10.49
CA GLU A 136 23.83 1.10 -9.87
C GLU A 136 24.97 1.04 -8.84
N LEU A 137 25.24 -0.14 -8.26
CA LEU A 137 26.23 -0.28 -7.19
C LEU A 137 27.69 -0.06 -7.65
N SER A 138 27.95 0.00 -8.97
CA SER A 138 29.25 0.41 -9.53
C SER A 138 29.41 1.93 -9.68
N ASP A 139 28.34 2.72 -9.60
CA ASP A 139 28.40 4.17 -9.65
C ASP A 139 28.48 4.73 -8.20
N PRO A 140 29.56 5.42 -7.81
CA PRO A 140 29.73 5.82 -6.41
C PRO A 140 28.64 6.77 -5.87
N PRO A 141 28.18 7.80 -6.61
CA PRO A 141 26.97 8.57 -6.27
C PRO A 141 25.72 7.72 -6.00
N PHE A 142 25.33 6.83 -6.92
CA PHE A 142 24.15 5.99 -6.72
C PHE A 142 24.34 4.96 -5.59
N LYS A 143 25.52 4.34 -5.48
CA LYS A 143 25.87 3.44 -4.37
C LYS A 143 25.72 4.14 -3.01
N SER A 144 26.24 5.35 -2.88
CA SER A 144 26.11 6.18 -1.68
C SER A 144 24.65 6.51 -1.35
N MET A 145 23.85 6.88 -2.37
CA MET A 145 22.41 7.10 -2.22
C MET A 145 21.69 5.84 -1.74
N ARG A 146 21.92 4.67 -2.37
CA ARG A 146 21.29 3.39 -1.97
C ARG A 146 21.70 2.93 -0.57
N ASP A 147 22.92 3.23 -0.13
CA ASP A 147 23.39 2.97 1.24
C ASP A 147 22.66 3.87 2.25
N GLY A 148 22.57 5.17 1.97
CA GLY A 148 21.83 6.13 2.79
C GLY A 148 20.34 5.80 2.86
N MET A 149 19.72 5.36 1.76
CA MET A 149 18.33 4.90 1.73
C MET A 149 18.09 3.68 2.62
N ALA A 150 19.00 2.70 2.59
CA ALA A 150 18.88 1.52 3.44
C ALA A 150 18.95 1.86 4.95
N GLN A 151 19.77 2.85 5.33
CA GLN A 151 19.80 3.36 6.70
C GLN A 151 18.52 4.13 7.07
N LYS A 152 17.95 4.93 6.16
CA LYS A 152 16.72 5.70 6.42
C LYS A 152 15.49 4.79 6.56
N VAL A 153 15.39 3.77 5.70
CA VAL A 153 14.39 2.70 5.78
C VAL A 153 14.52 1.93 7.09
N ARG A 154 15.74 1.58 7.52
CA ARG A 154 15.98 0.98 8.83
C ARG A 154 15.42 1.84 9.97
N ASN A 155 15.77 3.13 10.00
CA ASN A 155 15.32 4.05 11.04
C ASN A 155 13.78 4.16 11.09
N ALA A 156 13.14 4.34 9.94
CA ALA A 156 11.69 4.47 9.82
C ALA A 156 10.95 3.17 10.16
N ALA A 157 11.49 2.01 9.76
CA ALA A 157 10.95 0.70 10.09
C ALA A 157 11.03 0.41 11.61
N GLU A 158 12.16 0.74 12.25
CA GLU A 158 12.33 0.65 13.70
C GLU A 158 11.33 1.56 14.44
N ALA A 159 11.15 2.82 13.99
CA ALA A 159 10.23 3.78 14.62
C ALA A 159 8.74 3.43 14.45
N SER A 160 8.34 2.91 13.28
CA SER A 160 6.96 2.54 12.95
C SER A 160 6.59 1.10 13.35
N GLY A 161 7.56 0.31 13.83
CA GLY A 161 7.38 -1.12 14.07
C GLY A 161 6.94 -1.88 12.82
N ARG A 162 7.40 -1.44 11.63
CA ARG A 162 7.28 -2.18 10.37
C ARG A 162 8.53 -3.03 10.14
N LYS A 163 8.45 -3.98 9.22
CA LYS A 163 9.60 -4.79 8.79
C LYS A 163 10.18 -4.27 7.49
N PHE A 164 11.45 -4.58 7.24
CA PHE A 164 12.07 -4.34 5.94
C PHE A 164 13.08 -5.44 5.58
N TYR A 165 13.29 -5.66 4.28
CA TYR A 165 14.40 -6.47 3.78
C TYR A 165 14.97 -5.87 2.48
N ILE A 166 16.14 -6.35 2.08
CA ILE A 166 16.77 -5.95 0.82
C ILE A 166 16.25 -6.84 -0.32
N MET A 167 15.72 -6.21 -1.36
CA MET A 167 15.46 -6.82 -2.66
C MET A 167 16.56 -6.37 -3.63
N TYR A 168 17.41 -7.30 -4.08
CA TYR A 168 18.34 -7.02 -5.17
C TYR A 168 17.58 -7.09 -6.49
N ASP A 169 17.64 -6.01 -7.26
CA ASP A 169 17.18 -6.00 -8.65
C ASP A 169 18.39 -6.17 -9.56
N ILE A 170 18.45 -7.31 -10.27
CA ILE A 170 19.60 -7.72 -11.08
C ILE A 170 19.46 -7.35 -12.56
N SER A 171 18.38 -6.64 -12.92
CA SER A 171 17.99 -6.40 -14.31
C SER A 171 19.11 -5.74 -15.13
N GLY A 172 19.57 -6.42 -16.17
CA GLY A 172 20.63 -5.91 -17.06
C GLY A 172 22.07 -5.93 -16.51
N ASP A 173 22.31 -6.39 -15.27
CA ASP A 173 23.65 -6.41 -14.68
C ASP A 173 24.40 -7.73 -14.92
N ALA A 174 25.22 -7.77 -15.97
CA ALA A 174 26.02 -8.94 -16.31
C ALA A 174 26.99 -9.40 -15.20
N ASP A 175 27.36 -8.51 -14.26
CA ASP A 175 28.31 -8.80 -13.18
C ASP A 175 27.62 -9.21 -11.86
N MET A 176 26.28 -9.33 -11.84
CA MET A 176 25.45 -9.40 -10.62
C MET A 176 25.95 -10.39 -9.57
N GLN A 177 26.44 -11.56 -10.01
CA GLN A 177 26.97 -12.62 -9.15
C GLN A 177 28.10 -12.12 -8.22
N SER A 178 28.98 -11.27 -8.73
CA SER A 178 30.08 -10.68 -7.97
C SER A 178 29.61 -9.51 -7.11
N ARG A 179 28.74 -8.65 -7.65
CA ARG A 179 28.29 -7.41 -7.01
C ARG A 179 27.40 -7.69 -5.81
N ILE A 180 26.44 -8.59 -5.94
CA ILE A 180 25.51 -8.97 -4.86
C ILE A 180 26.28 -9.55 -3.66
N LYS A 181 27.19 -10.52 -3.90
CA LYS A 181 27.98 -11.14 -2.83
C LYS A 181 28.87 -10.12 -2.11
N THR A 182 29.52 -9.25 -2.88
CA THR A 182 30.40 -8.18 -2.37
C THR A 182 29.61 -7.18 -1.55
N ASP A 183 28.47 -6.71 -2.08
CA ASP A 183 27.64 -5.71 -1.41
C ASP A 183 26.95 -6.26 -0.16
N TRP A 184 26.44 -7.50 -0.19
CA TRP A 184 25.86 -8.12 0.99
C TRP A 184 26.90 -8.26 2.12
N THR A 185 28.10 -8.73 1.79
CA THR A 185 29.18 -8.95 2.76
C THR A 185 29.73 -7.63 3.31
N ASN A 186 30.11 -6.70 2.43
CA ASN A 186 30.84 -5.50 2.82
C ASN A 186 29.92 -4.33 3.22
N THR A 187 28.75 -4.22 2.59
CA THR A 187 27.77 -3.16 2.86
C THR A 187 26.69 -3.62 3.83
N ILE A 188 25.86 -4.60 3.45
CA ILE A 188 24.61 -4.91 4.16
C ILE A 188 24.87 -5.51 5.54
N THR A 189 25.76 -6.50 5.61
CA THR A 189 26.17 -7.14 6.87
C THR A 189 27.38 -6.46 7.52
N GLY A 190 28.28 -5.90 6.72
CA GLY A 190 29.41 -5.10 7.17
C GLY A 190 29.02 -3.67 7.57
N THR A 191 29.29 -2.70 6.69
CA THR A 191 29.28 -1.26 6.99
C THR A 191 27.95 -0.74 7.56
N LEU A 192 26.82 -1.17 7.02
CA LEU A 192 25.48 -0.76 7.48
C LEU A 192 24.94 -1.65 8.61
N ASN A 193 25.48 -2.87 8.75
CA ASN A 193 25.08 -3.88 9.73
C ASN A 193 23.54 -3.99 9.88
N LEU A 194 22.81 -4.07 8.76
CA LEU A 194 21.34 -3.97 8.75
C LEU A 194 20.68 -5.14 9.49
N LEU A 195 21.31 -6.32 9.48
CA LEU A 195 20.79 -7.52 10.14
C LEU A 195 20.75 -7.42 11.69
N SER A 196 21.44 -6.43 12.26
CA SER A 196 21.34 -6.08 13.69
C SER A 196 20.02 -5.38 14.06
N SER A 197 19.29 -4.84 13.08
CA SER A 197 18.02 -4.18 13.31
C SER A 197 16.94 -5.17 13.77
N PRO A 198 16.13 -4.85 14.80
CA PRO A 198 14.95 -5.65 15.14
C PRO A 198 13.86 -5.56 14.05
N ALA A 199 13.91 -4.53 13.21
CA ALA A 199 13.01 -4.33 12.07
C ALA A 199 13.45 -5.08 10.79
N TYR A 200 14.68 -5.62 10.72
CA TYR A 200 15.08 -6.45 9.59
C TYR A 200 14.25 -7.74 9.59
N ALA A 201 13.58 -8.03 8.47
CA ALA A 201 12.63 -9.12 8.36
C ALA A 201 13.31 -10.49 8.51
N LYS A 202 12.69 -11.37 9.30
CA LYS A 202 13.12 -12.76 9.48
C LYS A 202 11.98 -13.73 9.23
N GLN A 203 12.26 -14.76 8.42
CA GLN A 203 11.36 -15.88 8.18
C GLN A 203 12.06 -17.17 8.64
N ASN A 204 11.35 -18.00 9.40
CA ASN A 204 11.91 -19.22 10.01
C ASN A 204 13.21 -18.95 10.81
N GLY A 205 13.29 -17.78 11.45
CA GLY A 205 14.47 -17.30 12.20
C GLY A 205 15.62 -16.74 11.35
N LYS A 206 15.59 -16.90 10.02
CA LYS A 206 16.61 -16.47 9.07
C LYS A 206 16.35 -15.05 8.55
N PRO A 207 17.37 -14.20 8.32
CA PRO A 207 17.19 -12.92 7.63
C PRO A 207 16.66 -13.13 6.21
N VAL A 208 15.69 -12.32 5.80
CA VAL A 208 15.09 -12.37 4.46
C VAL A 208 15.95 -11.59 3.45
N VAL A 209 16.14 -12.14 2.27
CA VAL A 209 16.64 -11.44 1.09
C VAL A 209 15.77 -11.81 -0.11
N CYS A 210 15.48 -10.85 -0.98
CA CYS A 210 14.79 -11.12 -2.25
C CYS A 210 15.69 -10.83 -3.44
N ILE A 211 15.52 -11.58 -4.53
CA ILE A 211 16.21 -11.38 -5.79
C ILE A 211 15.18 -11.26 -6.91
N PHE A 212 15.12 -10.09 -7.53
CA PHE A 212 14.32 -9.82 -8.73
C PHE A 212 15.19 -9.93 -9.98
N GLY A 213 14.67 -10.57 -11.03
CA GLY A 213 15.27 -10.58 -12.38
C GLY A 213 15.93 -11.89 -12.81
N MET A 214 15.96 -12.92 -11.96
CA MET A 214 16.45 -14.25 -12.36
C MET A 214 15.45 -14.95 -13.28
N GLY A 215 15.94 -15.49 -14.40
CA GLY A 215 15.15 -16.30 -15.34
C GLY A 215 14.39 -15.55 -16.43
N TYR A 216 14.46 -14.22 -16.50
CA TYR A 216 13.75 -13.43 -17.53
C TYR A 216 14.37 -13.57 -18.92
N LEU A 217 13.51 -13.86 -19.90
CA LEU A 217 13.79 -13.96 -21.33
C LEU A 217 13.35 -12.66 -22.03
N GLY A 218 14.29 -11.97 -22.67
CA GLY A 218 13.96 -10.80 -23.48
C GLY A 218 15.13 -9.85 -23.71
N ALA A 219 15.10 -9.11 -24.83
CA ALA A 219 16.16 -8.16 -25.19
C ALA A 219 16.04 -6.80 -24.48
N LYS A 220 14.87 -6.47 -23.90
CA LYS A 220 14.63 -5.19 -23.19
C LYS A 220 14.92 -5.26 -21.69
N VAL A 221 14.72 -6.42 -21.06
CA VAL A 221 15.06 -6.70 -19.66
C VAL A 221 15.70 -8.09 -19.60
N PRO A 222 16.96 -8.24 -20.07
CA PRO A 222 17.63 -9.53 -20.01
C PRO A 222 17.85 -9.92 -18.55
N GLY A 223 17.25 -11.03 -18.12
CA GLY A 223 17.46 -11.57 -16.79
C GLY A 223 18.92 -11.97 -16.63
N ALA A 224 19.60 -11.36 -15.68
CA ALA A 224 21.06 -11.44 -15.60
C ALA A 224 21.57 -12.81 -15.14
N GLY A 225 22.76 -13.16 -15.63
CA GLY A 225 23.43 -14.44 -15.40
C GLY A 225 22.82 -15.63 -16.15
N ASP A 226 23.54 -16.75 -16.17
CA ASP A 226 22.98 -18.06 -16.52
C ASP A 226 22.43 -18.80 -15.28
N SER A 227 21.83 -19.98 -15.49
CA SER A 227 21.24 -20.77 -14.41
C SER A 227 22.27 -21.29 -13.40
N ALA A 228 23.52 -21.53 -13.80
CA ALA A 228 24.60 -21.92 -12.89
C ALA A 228 25.04 -20.74 -12.00
N GLN A 229 25.17 -19.54 -12.58
CA GLN A 229 25.44 -18.31 -11.82
C GLN A 229 24.30 -17.99 -10.83
N CYS A 230 23.04 -18.16 -11.26
CA CYS A 230 21.89 -17.94 -10.38
C CYS A 230 21.85 -18.94 -9.22
N LEU A 231 22.04 -20.23 -9.50
CA LEU A 231 22.13 -21.28 -8.46
C LEU A 231 23.25 -21.02 -7.46
N ASP A 232 24.42 -20.56 -7.91
CA ASP A 232 25.54 -20.20 -7.04
C ASP A 232 25.19 -19.01 -6.13
N VAL A 233 24.51 -17.96 -6.63
CA VAL A 233 24.07 -16.83 -5.79
C VAL A 233 23.07 -17.28 -4.73
N ILE A 234 22.06 -18.08 -5.10
CA ILE A 234 21.04 -18.57 -4.16
C ILE A 234 21.67 -19.50 -3.11
N SER A 235 22.49 -20.45 -3.55
CA SER A 235 23.22 -21.36 -2.67
C SER A 235 24.15 -20.61 -1.72
N TRP A 236 24.79 -19.54 -2.21
CA TRP A 236 25.63 -18.68 -1.40
C TRP A 236 24.81 -17.97 -0.31
N PHE A 237 23.67 -17.35 -0.63
CA PHE A 237 22.79 -16.74 0.38
C PHE A 237 22.26 -17.76 1.41
N LYS A 238 21.89 -18.96 0.98
CA LYS A 238 21.50 -20.03 1.92
C LYS A 238 22.67 -20.45 2.82
N SER A 239 23.93 -20.41 2.33
CA SER A 239 25.11 -20.62 3.18
C SER A 239 25.41 -19.45 4.12
N GLN A 240 24.99 -18.22 3.80
CA GLN A 240 24.94 -17.08 4.73
C GLN A 240 23.77 -17.16 5.72
N GLY A 241 23.01 -18.26 5.74
CA GLY A 241 21.88 -18.48 6.65
C GLY A 241 20.62 -17.70 6.30
N CYS A 242 20.50 -17.16 5.08
CA CYS A 242 19.34 -16.37 4.66
C CYS A 242 18.13 -17.23 4.28
N TYR A 243 16.95 -16.62 4.32
CA TYR A 243 15.74 -17.06 3.64
C TYR A 243 15.61 -16.29 2.33
N VAL A 244 15.60 -17.00 1.20
CA VAL A 244 15.78 -16.41 -0.13
C VAL A 244 14.45 -16.42 -0.90
N ILE A 245 13.93 -15.24 -1.20
CA ILE A 245 12.74 -15.05 -2.05
C ILE A 245 13.20 -14.82 -3.49
N GLY A 246 12.56 -15.51 -4.45
CA GLY A 246 12.75 -15.29 -5.88
C GLY A 246 11.58 -14.55 -6.50
N SER A 247 11.82 -13.35 -7.05
CA SER A 247 10.85 -12.66 -7.91
C SER A 247 11.11 -13.02 -9.37
N VAL A 248 10.32 -13.98 -9.86
CA VAL A 248 10.52 -14.74 -11.10
C VAL A 248 9.51 -14.33 -12.18
N PRO A 249 9.71 -14.69 -13.47
CA PRO A 249 8.76 -14.41 -14.54
C PRO A 249 7.35 -14.94 -14.24
N MET A 250 6.30 -14.25 -14.69
CA MET A 250 4.90 -14.64 -14.44
C MET A 250 4.59 -16.08 -14.89
N ASP A 251 5.23 -16.53 -15.96
CA ASP A 251 5.01 -17.81 -16.62
C ASP A 251 6.10 -18.84 -16.31
N TRP A 252 6.84 -18.69 -15.20
CA TRP A 252 7.97 -19.54 -14.77
C TRP A 252 7.72 -21.06 -14.84
N ARG A 253 6.50 -21.54 -14.60
CA ARG A 253 6.12 -22.97 -14.72
C ARG A 253 5.85 -23.45 -16.15
N THR A 254 5.78 -22.53 -17.12
CA THR A 254 5.39 -22.84 -18.49
C THR A 254 6.62 -23.20 -19.30
N PRO A 255 6.77 -24.44 -19.79
CA PRO A 255 7.84 -24.80 -20.71
C PRO A 255 7.78 -23.90 -21.95
N GLN A 256 8.90 -23.29 -22.32
CA GLN A 256 9.00 -22.35 -23.45
C GLN A 256 7.98 -21.19 -23.35
N GLY A 257 7.78 -20.66 -22.14
CA GLY A 257 6.99 -19.45 -21.91
C GLY A 257 7.53 -18.21 -22.65
N VAL A 258 6.75 -17.14 -22.62
CA VAL A 258 7.06 -15.85 -23.25
C VAL A 258 8.16 -15.11 -22.47
N PHE A 259 8.10 -15.17 -21.12
CA PHE A 259 9.00 -14.41 -20.25
C PHE A 259 10.00 -15.28 -19.48
N THR A 260 9.74 -16.57 -19.29
CA THR A 260 10.69 -17.49 -18.66
C THR A 260 11.74 -18.03 -19.64
N ARG A 261 12.99 -18.10 -19.19
CA ARG A 261 14.06 -18.82 -19.88
C ARG A 261 13.87 -20.34 -19.72
N ASP A 262 14.23 -21.08 -20.76
CA ASP A 262 14.48 -22.52 -20.66
C ASP A 262 15.57 -22.82 -19.61
N ASN A 263 15.54 -24.03 -19.05
CA ASN A 263 16.50 -24.56 -18.06
C ASN A 263 16.54 -23.90 -16.66
N PHE A 264 15.63 -22.97 -16.35
CA PHE A 264 15.61 -22.27 -15.05
C PHE A 264 14.78 -22.95 -13.95
N MET A 265 14.07 -24.07 -14.19
CA MET A 265 13.24 -24.73 -13.15
C MET A 265 14.03 -25.05 -11.86
N THR A 266 15.24 -25.58 -11.97
CA THR A 266 16.10 -25.86 -10.81
C THR A 266 16.53 -24.59 -10.07
N VAL A 267 16.61 -23.43 -10.76
CA VAL A 267 16.83 -22.13 -10.11
C VAL A 267 15.59 -21.76 -9.29
N TYR A 268 14.40 -21.87 -9.88
CA TYR A 268 13.13 -21.54 -9.22
C TYR A 268 12.87 -22.42 -7.99
N GLU A 269 13.12 -23.72 -8.09
CA GLU A 269 13.01 -24.70 -6.99
C GLU A 269 14.08 -24.53 -5.90
N SER A 270 15.12 -23.73 -6.15
CA SER A 270 16.16 -23.45 -5.15
C SER A 270 15.83 -22.30 -4.21
N PHE A 271 14.76 -21.54 -4.43
CA PHE A 271 14.30 -20.50 -3.50
C PHE A 271 13.62 -21.10 -2.25
N ASP A 272 13.41 -20.29 -1.21
CA ASP A 272 12.55 -20.66 -0.07
C ASP A 272 11.11 -20.14 -0.27
N MET A 273 10.94 -19.09 -1.08
CA MET A 273 9.65 -18.52 -1.49
C MET A 273 9.71 -18.04 -2.94
N LEU A 274 8.61 -18.22 -3.68
CA LEU A 274 8.44 -17.62 -5.01
C LEU A 274 7.39 -16.49 -4.99
N SER A 275 7.73 -15.40 -5.67
CA SER A 275 6.88 -14.22 -5.90
C SER A 275 6.83 -13.87 -7.40
N PRO A 276 6.04 -14.56 -8.23
CA PRO A 276 6.00 -14.34 -9.67
C PRO A 276 5.51 -12.93 -10.03
N TRP A 277 6.23 -12.23 -10.90
CA TRP A 277 5.94 -10.84 -11.24
C TRP A 277 4.72 -10.70 -12.15
N ALA A 278 3.56 -10.40 -11.55
CA ALA A 278 2.28 -10.37 -12.23
C ALA A 278 1.85 -8.97 -12.75
N VAL A 279 2.71 -7.95 -12.69
CA VAL A 279 2.38 -6.63 -13.26
C VAL A 279 2.11 -6.76 -14.76
N ALA A 280 1.13 -5.99 -15.25
CA ALA A 280 0.49 -6.11 -16.56
C ALA A 280 -0.39 -7.35 -16.81
N ALA A 281 -0.53 -8.30 -15.87
CA ALA A 281 -1.43 -9.44 -16.02
C ALA A 281 -2.90 -9.11 -15.76
N GLN A 282 -3.77 -9.39 -16.74
CA GLN A 282 -5.21 -9.16 -16.67
C GLN A 282 -5.95 -10.26 -15.87
N VAL A 283 -6.96 -9.88 -15.09
CA VAL A 283 -7.84 -10.82 -14.40
C VAL A 283 -8.91 -11.35 -15.36
N GLY A 284 -8.58 -12.44 -16.06
CA GLY A 284 -9.47 -13.15 -16.97
C GLY A 284 -9.77 -14.60 -16.55
N PRO A 285 -10.49 -15.38 -17.37
CA PRO A 285 -10.85 -16.77 -17.07
C PRO A 285 -9.67 -17.72 -16.77
N THR A 286 -8.46 -17.37 -17.23
CA THR A 286 -7.22 -18.12 -17.01
C THR A 286 -6.46 -17.71 -15.75
N TYR A 287 -6.81 -16.58 -15.13
CA TYR A 287 -6.05 -16.00 -14.01
C TYR A 287 -6.13 -16.87 -12.75
N GLN A 288 -7.33 -17.32 -12.35
CA GLN A 288 -7.46 -18.22 -11.19
C GLN A 288 -6.77 -19.59 -11.42
N PRO A 289 -6.94 -20.27 -12.57
CA PRO A 289 -6.18 -21.49 -12.86
C PRO A 289 -4.67 -21.32 -12.86
N TRP A 290 -4.16 -20.17 -13.33
CA TRP A 290 -2.74 -19.84 -13.28
C TRP A 290 -2.24 -19.69 -11.83
N ILE A 291 -2.85 -18.79 -11.05
CA ILE A 291 -2.48 -18.54 -9.64
C ILE A 291 -2.64 -19.80 -8.79
N LYS A 292 -3.65 -20.65 -9.06
CA LYS A 292 -3.83 -21.93 -8.38
C LYS A 292 -2.72 -22.92 -8.71
N GLY A 293 -2.31 -23.00 -9.97
CA GLY A 293 -1.21 -23.88 -10.39
C GLY A 293 0.15 -23.44 -9.83
N ASP A 294 0.37 -22.14 -9.66
CA ASP A 294 1.57 -21.60 -9.00
C ASP A 294 1.59 -21.99 -7.52
N TYR A 295 0.48 -21.76 -6.81
CA TYR A 295 0.31 -22.13 -5.40
C TYR A 295 0.50 -23.63 -5.17
N ASP A 296 -0.16 -24.47 -5.97
CA ASP A 296 -0.07 -25.94 -5.86
C ASP A 296 1.35 -26.45 -6.12
N TYR A 297 2.08 -25.85 -7.07
CA TYR A 297 3.48 -26.22 -7.30
C TYR A 297 4.35 -25.88 -6.09
N CYS A 298 4.18 -24.68 -5.52
CA CYS A 298 4.98 -24.23 -4.38
C CYS A 298 4.76 -25.13 -3.15
N GLU A 299 3.49 -25.38 -2.77
CA GLU A 299 3.16 -26.26 -1.64
C GLU A 299 3.67 -27.71 -1.88
N ALA A 300 3.59 -28.23 -3.11
CA ALA A 300 4.09 -29.57 -3.45
C ALA A 300 5.62 -29.71 -3.36
N HIS A 301 6.37 -28.60 -3.49
CA HIS A 301 7.84 -28.57 -3.41
C HIS A 301 8.36 -27.97 -2.10
N GLY A 302 7.48 -27.69 -1.13
CA GLY A 302 7.86 -27.11 0.16
C GLY A 302 8.35 -25.66 0.08
N MET A 303 8.00 -24.93 -0.97
CA MET A 303 8.26 -23.50 -1.13
C MET A 303 7.06 -22.69 -0.66
N ASP A 304 7.29 -21.54 -0.03
CA ASP A 304 6.20 -20.60 0.24
C ASP A 304 5.81 -19.82 -1.03
N TYR A 305 4.54 -19.42 -1.14
CA TYR A 305 4.02 -18.67 -2.28
C TYR A 305 3.54 -17.27 -1.87
N GLN A 306 4.03 -16.25 -2.57
CA GLN A 306 3.65 -14.86 -2.37
C GLN A 306 3.18 -14.24 -3.71
N PRO A 307 1.88 -14.30 -4.04
CA PRO A 307 1.37 -13.67 -5.26
C PRO A 307 1.42 -12.14 -5.18
N ILE A 308 1.56 -11.50 -6.34
CA ILE A 308 1.56 -10.04 -6.50
C ILE A 308 0.18 -9.53 -6.91
N ALA A 309 -0.34 -8.54 -6.18
CA ALA A 309 -1.41 -7.66 -6.65
C ALA A 309 -0.88 -6.26 -7.00
N TYR A 310 -1.50 -5.60 -7.97
CA TYR A 310 -1.15 -4.22 -8.38
C TYR A 310 -2.42 -3.40 -8.69
N PRO A 311 -2.41 -2.06 -8.48
CA PRO A 311 -3.62 -1.25 -8.54
C PRO A 311 -4.12 -0.95 -9.95
N GLY A 312 -3.23 -0.99 -10.94
CA GLY A 312 -3.41 -0.65 -12.35
C GLY A 312 -2.06 -0.27 -12.95
N PHE A 313 -2.00 0.12 -14.21
CA PHE A 313 -0.72 0.31 -14.93
C PHE A 313 -0.82 1.34 -16.05
N SER A 314 0.27 2.08 -16.26
CA SER A 314 0.44 3.00 -17.37
C SER A 314 1.92 3.09 -17.75
N PHE A 315 2.21 3.26 -19.04
CA PHE A 315 3.57 3.47 -19.52
C PHE A 315 3.63 4.53 -20.63
N HIS A 316 2.67 5.46 -20.63
CA HIS A 316 2.49 6.46 -21.67
C HIS A 316 3.66 7.47 -21.77
N ASN A 317 4.17 7.93 -20.63
CA ASN A 317 5.28 8.88 -20.54
C ASN A 317 6.65 8.19 -20.64
N THR A 318 6.72 6.90 -20.29
CA THR A 318 7.91 6.06 -20.50
C THR A 318 8.02 5.52 -21.93
N ASN A 319 6.88 5.26 -22.58
CA ASN A 319 6.75 4.70 -23.92
C ASN A 319 5.59 5.39 -24.64
N ALA A 320 5.88 6.38 -25.49
CA ALA A 320 4.88 7.22 -26.17
C ALA A 320 3.87 6.46 -27.08
N GLY A 321 4.08 5.16 -27.34
CA GLY A 321 3.13 4.29 -28.03
C GLY A 321 2.12 3.59 -27.12
N SER A 322 2.34 3.55 -25.80
CA SER A 322 1.41 2.98 -24.81
C SER A 322 0.24 3.94 -24.55
N PRO A 323 -1.00 3.44 -24.37
CA PRO A 323 -2.11 4.23 -23.86
C PRO A 323 -1.81 4.81 -22.47
N LEU A 324 -2.30 6.02 -22.20
CA LEU A 324 -2.42 6.52 -20.83
C LEU A 324 -3.44 5.66 -20.08
N ASN A 325 -3.12 5.22 -18.86
CA ASN A 325 -3.97 4.32 -18.06
C ASN A 325 -4.26 3.00 -18.81
N GLU A 326 -3.21 2.39 -19.38
CA GLU A 326 -3.27 1.16 -20.20
C GLU A 326 -3.99 -0.01 -19.50
N ILE A 327 -3.87 -0.09 -18.16
CA ILE A 327 -4.70 -0.97 -17.33
C ILE A 327 -5.46 -0.09 -16.32
N PRO A 328 -6.74 0.20 -16.58
CA PRO A 328 -7.62 0.93 -15.67
C PRO A 328 -7.63 0.34 -14.27
N ARG A 329 -7.56 1.21 -13.26
CA ARG A 329 -7.59 0.81 -11.86
C ARG A 329 -8.99 0.38 -11.41
N ASN A 330 -10.00 0.82 -12.16
CA ASN A 330 -11.43 0.64 -11.90
C ASN A 330 -11.76 0.93 -10.44
N HIS A 331 -11.30 2.08 -9.93
CA HIS A 331 -11.54 2.53 -8.55
C HIS A 331 -11.29 1.47 -7.47
N GLY A 332 -10.36 0.53 -7.69
CA GLY A 332 -10.00 -0.53 -6.75
C GLY A 332 -10.48 -1.94 -7.13
N ASP A 333 -11.50 -2.07 -7.98
CA ASP A 333 -12.04 -3.37 -8.40
C ASP A 333 -10.98 -4.24 -9.09
N PHE A 334 -10.10 -3.63 -9.91
CA PHE A 334 -9.04 -4.37 -10.61
C PHE A 334 -8.05 -5.03 -9.63
N MET A 335 -7.63 -4.29 -8.59
CA MET A 335 -6.76 -4.81 -7.54
C MET A 335 -7.48 -5.85 -6.68
N TRP A 336 -8.75 -5.58 -6.33
CA TRP A 336 -9.52 -6.47 -5.48
C TRP A 336 -9.79 -7.81 -6.16
N ALA A 337 -10.07 -7.84 -7.46
CA ALA A 337 -10.29 -9.07 -8.21
C ALA A 337 -9.06 -10.00 -8.16
N GLN A 338 -7.84 -9.45 -8.21
CA GLN A 338 -6.59 -10.20 -8.02
C GLN A 338 -6.53 -10.80 -6.60
N VAL A 339 -6.71 -9.97 -5.56
CA VAL A 339 -6.65 -10.40 -4.14
C VAL A 339 -7.75 -11.42 -3.81
N ALA A 340 -8.94 -11.27 -4.37
CA ALA A 340 -10.05 -12.20 -4.21
C ALA A 340 -9.70 -13.58 -4.76
N VAL A 341 -9.07 -13.65 -5.95
CA VAL A 341 -8.53 -14.91 -6.50
C VAL A 341 -7.42 -15.48 -5.61
N MET A 342 -6.48 -14.67 -5.15
CA MET A 342 -5.41 -15.12 -4.24
C MET A 342 -5.98 -15.71 -2.95
N LYS A 343 -7.03 -15.10 -2.39
CA LYS A 343 -7.72 -15.65 -1.23
C LYS A 343 -8.42 -16.98 -1.51
N GLN A 344 -9.04 -17.12 -2.68
CA GLN A 344 -9.70 -18.36 -3.09
C GLN A 344 -8.73 -19.54 -3.30
N VAL A 345 -7.50 -19.29 -3.78
CA VAL A 345 -6.52 -20.39 -3.96
C VAL A 345 -5.90 -20.85 -2.63
N GLY A 346 -5.96 -20.02 -1.58
CA GLY A 346 -5.37 -20.30 -0.27
C GLY A 346 -4.07 -19.54 0.02
N ALA A 347 -3.72 -18.52 -0.78
CA ALA A 347 -2.50 -17.73 -0.56
C ALA A 347 -2.51 -17.07 0.83
N LYS A 348 -1.40 -17.25 1.57
CA LYS A 348 -1.22 -16.81 2.96
C LYS A 348 -0.61 -15.41 3.05
N SER A 349 0.16 -15.02 2.03
CA SER A 349 0.82 -13.71 1.93
C SER A 349 0.32 -12.94 0.71
N LEU A 350 0.57 -11.63 0.73
CA LEU A 350 0.32 -10.72 -0.38
C LEU A 350 1.57 -9.87 -0.59
N TYR A 351 2.08 -9.80 -1.82
CA TYR A 351 2.98 -8.73 -2.24
C TYR A 351 2.18 -7.70 -3.03
N VAL A 352 2.48 -6.43 -2.83
CA VAL A 352 1.88 -5.32 -3.57
C VAL A 352 2.96 -4.65 -4.39
N ALA A 353 2.81 -4.73 -5.71
CA ALA A 353 3.56 -3.94 -6.67
C ALA A 353 2.71 -2.69 -6.99
N MET A 354 3.02 -1.51 -6.46
CA MET A 354 4.18 -1.12 -5.66
C MET A 354 3.79 0.03 -4.70
N PHE A 355 4.63 0.36 -3.71
CA PHE A 355 4.36 1.50 -2.84
C PHE A 355 4.47 2.84 -3.58
N ASP A 356 5.64 3.12 -4.16
CA ASP A 356 6.09 4.42 -4.70
C ASP A 356 6.43 4.41 -6.22
N GLU A 357 6.10 3.34 -6.94
CA GLU A 357 6.34 3.18 -8.39
C GLU A 357 5.39 4.03 -9.24
N VAL A 358 5.62 5.34 -9.25
CA VAL A 358 4.85 6.27 -10.10
C VAL A 358 5.28 6.25 -11.56
N ASN A 359 6.37 5.55 -11.92
CA ASN A 359 6.88 5.46 -13.29
C ASN A 359 6.22 4.36 -14.15
N GLU A 360 5.61 3.34 -13.50
CA GLU A 360 4.75 2.33 -14.16
C GLU A 360 3.24 2.55 -13.86
N GLY A 361 2.91 3.61 -13.12
CA GLY A 361 1.55 3.86 -12.65
C GLY A 361 1.01 2.80 -11.68
N THR A 362 1.88 2.03 -11.00
CA THR A 362 1.52 0.94 -10.07
C THR A 362 1.56 1.37 -8.59
N ALA A 363 1.91 2.63 -8.29
CA ALA A 363 1.96 3.16 -6.93
C ALA A 363 0.61 3.08 -6.18
N ILE A 364 0.66 2.70 -4.89
CA ILE A 364 -0.47 2.70 -3.94
C ILE A 364 -0.44 3.84 -2.91
N PHE A 365 0.68 4.56 -2.79
CA PHE A 365 0.80 5.70 -1.88
C PHE A 365 -0.04 6.92 -2.35
N LYS A 366 -0.01 8.02 -1.60
CA LYS A 366 -0.91 9.16 -1.88
C LYS A 366 -0.49 9.91 -3.14
N VAL A 367 -1.43 10.03 -4.07
CA VAL A 367 -1.27 10.64 -5.42
C VAL A 367 -2.44 11.58 -5.74
N ALA A 368 -2.29 12.38 -6.79
CA ALA A 368 -3.28 13.33 -7.27
C ALA A 368 -4.66 12.67 -7.53
N GLU A 369 -5.67 13.16 -6.82
CA GLU A 369 -7.06 12.67 -6.90
C GLU A 369 -7.67 12.97 -8.28
N ASN A 370 -7.30 14.12 -8.87
CA ASN A 370 -7.78 14.62 -10.15
C ASN A 370 -6.78 15.60 -10.79
N ALA A 371 -7.04 16.00 -12.04
CA ALA A 371 -6.16 16.86 -12.83
C ALA A 371 -5.85 18.26 -12.26
N SER A 372 -6.62 18.77 -11.29
CA SER A 372 -6.29 20.05 -10.62
C SER A 372 -5.12 19.95 -9.63
N GLN A 373 -4.76 18.72 -9.22
CA GLN A 373 -3.73 18.44 -8.22
C GLN A 373 -2.38 18.06 -8.85
N ALA A 374 -2.32 17.93 -10.17
CA ALA A 374 -1.11 17.60 -10.92
C ALA A 374 -0.66 18.80 -11.81
N PRO A 375 0.60 18.83 -12.29
CA PRO A 375 1.09 19.86 -13.20
C PRO A 375 0.17 20.15 -14.40
N ALA A 376 0.09 21.41 -14.81
CA ALA A 376 -0.74 21.80 -15.94
C ALA A 376 -0.12 21.34 -17.28
N ASN A 377 -0.98 20.92 -18.20
CA ASN A 377 -0.63 20.49 -19.57
C ASN A 377 0.28 19.23 -19.65
N THR A 378 0.17 18.31 -18.69
CA THR A 378 0.88 17.02 -18.66
C THR A 378 -0.07 15.83 -18.65
N SER A 379 0.35 14.71 -19.23
CA SER A 379 -0.41 13.45 -19.27
C SER A 379 -0.14 12.59 -18.03
N PHE A 380 -0.78 12.88 -16.90
CA PHE A 380 -0.73 12.00 -15.72
C PHE A 380 -1.99 11.15 -15.58
N VAL A 381 -1.84 9.98 -14.96
CA VAL A 381 -2.94 9.15 -14.45
C VAL A 381 -3.32 9.69 -13.08
N HIS A 382 -4.58 10.08 -12.95
CA HIS A 382 -5.20 10.56 -11.72
C HIS A 382 -6.07 9.47 -11.10
N LEU A 383 -6.50 9.63 -9.85
CA LEU A 383 -7.37 8.62 -9.24
C LEU A 383 -8.81 8.61 -9.78
N ASP A 384 -9.28 9.74 -10.31
CA ASP A 384 -10.58 9.87 -11.00
C ASP A 384 -10.55 9.49 -12.50
N GLN A 385 -9.41 9.01 -13.00
CA GLN A 385 -9.17 8.73 -14.43
C GLN A 385 -10.16 7.73 -15.06
N ASP A 386 -10.73 6.84 -14.23
CA ASP A 386 -11.73 5.83 -14.63
C ASP A 386 -13.19 6.34 -14.53
N GLY A 387 -13.39 7.64 -14.30
CA GLY A 387 -14.72 8.27 -14.19
C GLY A 387 -15.38 8.14 -12.80
N VAL A 388 -14.68 7.54 -11.84
CA VAL A 388 -15.10 7.44 -10.43
C VAL A 388 -13.97 8.01 -9.59
N ALA A 389 -14.20 9.15 -8.93
CA ALA A 389 -13.21 9.73 -8.04
C ALA A 389 -13.05 8.90 -6.76
N VAL A 390 -11.85 8.91 -6.20
CA VAL A 390 -11.50 8.38 -4.88
C VAL A 390 -10.42 9.26 -4.24
N SER A 391 -10.29 9.22 -2.91
CA SER A 391 -9.34 10.01 -2.14
C SER A 391 -7.90 9.56 -2.36
N SER A 392 -6.94 10.46 -2.10
CA SER A 392 -5.52 10.15 -2.31
C SER A 392 -5.03 8.95 -1.50
N ASP A 393 -5.64 8.66 -0.34
CA ASP A 393 -5.33 7.52 0.53
C ASP A 393 -6.05 6.21 0.15
N PHE A 394 -6.89 6.20 -0.89
CA PHE A 394 -7.80 5.09 -1.17
C PHE A 394 -7.07 3.74 -1.36
N TYR A 395 -5.95 3.72 -2.10
CA TYR A 395 -5.21 2.49 -2.35
C TYR A 395 -4.47 1.97 -1.11
N LEU A 396 -4.08 2.84 -0.18
CA LEU A 396 -3.58 2.42 1.14
C LEU A 396 -4.69 1.74 1.94
N ARG A 397 -5.89 2.32 1.98
CA ARG A 397 -7.06 1.72 2.66
C ARG A 397 -7.50 0.40 2.01
N LEU A 398 -7.44 0.32 0.68
CA LEU A 398 -7.72 -0.90 -0.08
C LEU A 398 -6.75 -2.04 0.26
N VAL A 399 -5.45 -1.71 0.38
CA VAL A 399 -4.41 -2.67 0.80
C VAL A 399 -4.62 -3.13 2.25
N ASN A 400 -5.10 -2.25 3.13
CA ASN A 400 -5.47 -2.62 4.51
C ASN A 400 -6.59 -3.68 4.52
N ASP A 401 -7.67 -3.46 3.76
CA ASP A 401 -8.80 -4.40 3.69
C ASP A 401 -8.44 -5.70 2.95
N ALA A 402 -7.65 -5.62 1.88
CA ALA A 402 -7.06 -6.79 1.21
C ALA A 402 -6.20 -7.61 2.18
N GLY A 403 -5.36 -6.93 2.96
CA GLY A 403 -4.52 -7.52 3.99
C GLY A 403 -5.32 -8.25 5.07
N LYS A 404 -6.39 -7.63 5.58
CA LYS A 404 -7.32 -8.27 6.53
C LYS A 404 -7.93 -9.55 5.92
N MET A 405 -8.34 -9.52 4.66
CA MET A 405 -8.95 -10.68 3.99
C MET A 405 -7.94 -11.82 3.81
N ILE A 406 -6.73 -11.54 3.30
CA ILE A 406 -5.65 -12.51 3.16
C ILE A 406 -5.32 -13.14 4.53
N LYS A 407 -5.08 -12.31 5.56
CA LYS A 407 -4.84 -12.73 6.95
C LYS A 407 -6.02 -13.43 7.65
N GLY A 408 -7.20 -13.48 7.03
CA GLY A 408 -8.39 -14.13 7.60
C GLY A 408 -9.06 -13.36 8.75
N GLN A 409 -8.76 -12.07 8.89
CA GLN A 409 -9.33 -11.17 9.90
C GLN A 409 -10.74 -10.68 9.53
N ILE A 410 -11.07 -10.71 8.23
CA ILE A 410 -12.42 -10.51 7.70
C ILE A 410 -12.78 -11.69 6.78
N PRO A 411 -14.08 -12.02 6.59
CA PRO A 411 -14.50 -13.04 5.64
C PRO A 411 -14.12 -12.68 4.20
N TYR A 412 -14.12 -13.69 3.33
CA TYR A 412 -13.99 -13.48 1.89
C TYR A 412 -15.10 -12.58 1.36
N GLN A 413 -14.75 -11.63 0.49
CA GLN A 413 -15.68 -10.76 -0.22
C GLN A 413 -15.28 -10.69 -1.70
N ALA A 414 -16.25 -10.81 -2.60
CA ALA A 414 -16.01 -10.79 -4.05
C ALA A 414 -15.69 -9.38 -4.58
N THR A 415 -16.21 -8.34 -3.92
CA THR A 415 -15.99 -6.91 -4.18
C THR A 415 -15.32 -6.27 -2.97
N HIS A 416 -14.62 -5.15 -3.15
CA HIS A 416 -13.95 -4.50 -2.01
C HIS A 416 -14.95 -3.80 -1.06
N PRO A 417 -14.68 -3.82 0.26
CA PRO A 417 -15.46 -3.04 1.23
C PRO A 417 -15.02 -1.57 1.32
N THR A 418 -13.88 -1.22 0.70
CA THR A 418 -13.19 0.06 0.85
C THR A 418 -14.02 1.24 0.32
N PRO A 419 -14.36 2.25 1.14
CA PRO A 419 -15.18 3.38 0.68
C PRO A 419 -14.46 4.33 -0.29
N HIS A 420 -15.17 4.75 -1.35
CA HIS A 420 -14.80 5.86 -2.23
C HIS A 420 -15.06 7.21 -1.54
N VAL A 421 -14.28 7.55 -0.51
CA VAL A 421 -14.24 8.93 0.00
C VAL A 421 -13.74 9.82 -1.13
N ILE A 422 -14.41 10.92 -1.47
CA ILE A 422 -14.04 11.79 -2.60
C ILE A 422 -13.67 13.17 -2.07
N GLY A 423 -12.52 13.67 -2.53
CA GLY A 423 -12.13 15.07 -2.44
C GLY A 423 -11.91 15.56 -1.02
N GLY A 424 -10.81 15.13 -0.40
CA GLY A 424 -10.32 15.69 0.87
C GLY A 424 -11.42 15.98 1.90
N ALA A 425 -12.26 14.99 2.21
CA ALA A 425 -12.89 14.93 3.52
C ALA A 425 -11.98 14.10 4.41
N GLY A 426 -11.89 14.47 5.70
CA GLY A 426 -11.13 13.73 6.69
C GLY A 426 -11.75 12.36 7.00
N PRO A 427 -11.57 11.82 8.21
CA PRO A 427 -11.95 10.45 8.55
C PRO A 427 -13.47 10.25 8.73
N LEU A 428 -14.30 11.22 8.34
CA LEU A 428 -15.76 11.20 8.36
C LEU A 428 -16.33 11.72 7.03
N ALA A 429 -17.39 11.07 6.55
CA ALA A 429 -18.21 11.59 5.47
C ALA A 429 -19.15 12.72 5.95
N ASP A 430 -19.69 13.50 5.02
CA ASP A 430 -20.77 14.44 5.31
C ASP A 430 -22.03 13.69 5.80
N GLY A 431 -22.65 14.19 6.86
CA GLY A 431 -23.82 13.52 7.42
C GLY A 431 -24.27 14.08 8.76
N THR A 432 -25.37 13.54 9.28
CA THR A 432 -25.85 13.80 10.63
C THR A 432 -25.37 12.69 11.56
N TYR A 433 -24.82 13.08 12.71
CA TYR A 433 -24.17 12.19 13.66
C TYR A 433 -24.64 12.45 15.10
N ARG A 434 -24.59 11.42 15.94
CA ARG A 434 -24.43 11.57 17.39
C ARG A 434 -22.94 11.51 17.73
N ILE A 435 -22.54 12.28 18.73
CA ILE A 435 -21.15 12.40 19.18
C ILE A 435 -21.13 12.02 20.67
N ILE A 436 -20.56 10.86 21.01
CA ILE A 436 -20.60 10.27 22.37
C ILE A 436 -19.19 10.27 22.97
N ASN A 437 -19.00 10.79 24.18
CA ASN A 437 -17.70 10.78 24.84
C ASN A 437 -17.30 9.35 25.28
N ARG A 438 -16.07 8.92 25.00
CA ARG A 438 -15.60 7.56 25.29
C ARG A 438 -15.44 7.26 26.79
N ASN A 439 -15.19 8.28 27.61
CA ASN A 439 -15.02 8.10 29.06
C ASN A 439 -16.36 8.03 29.79
N SER A 440 -17.31 8.91 29.46
CA SER A 440 -18.60 9.00 30.16
C SER A 440 -19.75 8.23 29.51
N ASN A 441 -19.64 7.87 28.22
CA ASN A 441 -20.74 7.40 27.37
C ASN A 441 -21.93 8.40 27.26
N LEU A 442 -21.68 9.69 27.56
CA LEU A 442 -22.67 10.77 27.41
C LEU A 442 -22.48 11.50 26.07
N ALA A 443 -23.57 12.06 25.55
CA ALA A 443 -23.61 12.73 24.25
C ALA A 443 -23.27 14.21 24.34
N LEU A 444 -22.66 14.74 23.27
CA LEU A 444 -22.53 16.17 23.02
C LEU A 444 -23.92 16.79 22.84
N ASP A 445 -24.31 17.68 23.75
CA ASP A 445 -25.69 18.15 23.94
C ASP A 445 -25.73 19.68 23.98
N ALA A 446 -26.59 20.28 23.15
CA ALA A 446 -26.91 21.70 23.26
C ALA A 446 -27.85 21.92 24.46
N LYS A 447 -27.36 22.62 25.48
CA LYS A 447 -27.96 22.65 26.82
C LYS A 447 -29.41 23.10 26.82
N GLY A 448 -30.26 22.30 27.44
CA GLY A 448 -31.69 22.59 27.59
C GLY A 448 -32.45 22.68 26.27
N GLN A 449 -31.95 22.02 25.21
CA GLN A 449 -32.45 22.13 23.83
C GLN A 449 -32.41 23.56 23.25
N GLY A 450 -31.52 24.42 23.77
CA GLY A 450 -31.41 25.80 23.31
C GLY A 450 -31.08 25.93 21.82
N THR A 451 -31.64 26.95 21.19
CA THR A 451 -31.47 27.29 19.76
C THR A 451 -30.90 28.69 19.55
N ALA A 452 -30.64 29.45 20.62
CA ALA A 452 -30.06 30.79 20.55
C ALA A 452 -28.53 30.75 20.44
N ASN A 453 -27.92 31.85 19.97
CA ASN A 453 -26.50 32.07 20.17
C ASN A 453 -26.16 32.06 21.67
N GLU A 454 -24.92 31.67 21.99
CA GLU A 454 -24.41 31.52 23.36
C GLU A 454 -25.06 30.39 24.18
N THR A 455 -25.93 29.56 23.58
CA THR A 455 -26.37 28.30 24.21
C THR A 455 -25.15 27.43 24.49
N ALA A 456 -24.86 27.16 25.76
CA ALA A 456 -23.69 26.36 26.15
C ALA A 456 -23.80 24.91 25.68
N ILE A 457 -22.66 24.30 25.36
CA ILE A 457 -22.57 22.87 25.03
C ILE A 457 -22.15 22.08 26.27
N GLN A 458 -22.84 20.97 26.52
CA GLN A 458 -22.63 20.10 27.68
C GLN A 458 -22.54 18.63 27.25
N GLN A 459 -22.17 17.74 28.17
CA GLN A 459 -22.49 16.31 28.04
C GLN A 459 -23.82 15.97 28.71
N TRP A 460 -24.65 15.15 28.06
CA TRP A 460 -25.92 14.68 28.63
C TRP A 460 -26.24 13.22 28.25
N GLY A 461 -27.19 12.59 28.94
CA GLY A 461 -27.65 11.25 28.56
C GLY A 461 -28.26 11.26 27.17
N TYR A 462 -27.83 10.34 26.29
CA TYR A 462 -28.34 10.29 24.92
C TYR A 462 -29.81 9.85 24.89
N SER A 463 -30.66 10.66 24.25
CA SER A 463 -32.10 10.42 24.14
C SER A 463 -32.61 10.44 22.70
N GLY A 464 -31.71 10.52 21.70
CA GLY A 464 -32.08 10.71 20.30
C GLY A 464 -32.59 12.11 19.94
N GLY A 465 -32.62 13.05 20.90
CA GLY A 465 -33.13 14.41 20.68
C GLY A 465 -32.32 15.16 19.62
N THR A 466 -32.97 16.02 18.84
CA THR A 466 -32.28 16.79 17.77
C THR A 466 -31.22 17.75 18.31
N ASN A 467 -31.29 18.11 19.60
CA ASN A 467 -30.26 18.89 20.30
C ASN A 467 -28.98 18.09 20.64
N GLN A 468 -28.96 16.80 20.32
CA GLN A 468 -27.83 15.87 20.45
C GLN A 468 -27.41 15.30 19.09
N GLN A 469 -27.96 15.84 18.00
CA GLN A 469 -27.66 15.48 16.62
C GLN A 469 -26.91 16.63 15.95
N TRP A 470 -25.84 16.29 15.25
CA TRP A 470 -24.88 17.24 14.70
C TRP A 470 -24.64 16.92 13.23
N THR A 471 -24.94 17.87 12.34
CA THR A 471 -24.57 17.79 10.93
C THR A 471 -23.11 18.18 10.81
N ILE A 472 -22.27 17.19 10.48
CA ILE A 472 -20.85 17.36 10.18
C ILE A 472 -20.74 17.49 8.65
N THR A 473 -19.99 18.48 8.19
CA THR A 473 -19.77 18.74 6.76
C THR A 473 -18.33 19.13 6.54
N SER A 474 -17.66 18.46 5.61
CA SER A 474 -16.27 18.75 5.20
C SER A 474 -16.15 20.19 4.70
N LEU A 475 -15.03 20.81 5.07
CA LEU A 475 -14.55 22.08 4.50
C LEU A 475 -13.36 21.88 3.56
N GLY A 476 -12.83 20.65 3.47
CA GLY A 476 -11.61 20.30 2.73
C GLY A 476 -10.46 19.89 3.65
N GLY A 477 -9.68 18.90 3.25
CA GLY A 477 -8.67 18.28 4.12
C GLY A 477 -9.33 17.48 5.25
N ASP A 478 -8.80 17.61 6.46
CA ASP A 478 -9.37 17.08 7.70
C ASP A 478 -10.28 18.09 8.45
N HIS A 479 -10.58 19.23 7.82
CA HIS A 479 -11.39 20.32 8.36
C HIS A 479 -12.90 20.13 8.13
N TYR A 480 -13.68 20.54 9.11
CA TYR A 480 -15.14 20.39 9.17
C TYR A 480 -15.82 21.59 9.82
N LYS A 481 -17.06 21.84 9.40
CA LYS A 481 -18.04 22.57 10.22
C LYS A 481 -18.96 21.56 10.91
N ILE A 482 -19.39 21.89 12.13
CA ILE A 482 -20.27 21.05 12.95
C ILE A 482 -21.48 21.89 13.34
N ILE A 483 -22.65 21.58 12.78
CA ILE A 483 -23.90 22.35 12.93
C ILE A 483 -24.92 21.55 13.75
N GLY A 484 -25.50 22.15 14.80
CA GLY A 484 -26.57 21.53 15.58
C GLY A 484 -27.86 21.40 14.78
N VAL A 485 -28.42 20.19 14.69
CA VAL A 485 -29.60 19.90 13.84
C VAL A 485 -30.84 20.66 14.30
N GLN A 486 -31.02 20.87 15.61
CA GLN A 486 -32.19 21.59 16.14
C GLN A 486 -32.11 23.12 15.96
N SER A 487 -30.90 23.67 15.83
CA SER A 487 -30.65 25.12 15.88
C SER A 487 -30.23 25.71 14.54
N GLY A 488 -29.64 24.91 13.64
CA GLY A 488 -28.96 25.41 12.44
C GLY A 488 -27.68 26.21 12.75
N LYS A 489 -27.19 26.18 14.00
CA LYS A 489 -26.05 26.97 14.49
C LYS A 489 -24.80 26.12 14.66
N SER A 490 -23.64 26.73 14.47
CA SER A 490 -22.34 26.07 14.60
C SER A 490 -22.00 25.79 16.05
N LEU A 491 -21.29 24.68 16.26
CA LEU A 491 -20.37 24.51 17.38
C LEU A 491 -19.25 25.56 17.26
N ASP A 492 -19.02 26.31 18.34
CA ASP A 492 -18.23 27.54 18.35
C ASP A 492 -17.40 27.64 19.65
N ILE A 493 -16.10 27.94 19.57
CA ILE A 493 -15.27 28.24 20.74
C ILE A 493 -15.57 29.67 21.20
N LYS A 494 -16.10 29.81 22.43
CA LYS A 494 -16.58 31.09 22.95
C LYS A 494 -15.48 32.16 22.94
N GLY A 495 -15.79 33.29 22.29
CA GLY A 495 -14.90 34.45 22.22
C GLY A 495 -13.61 34.23 21.40
N GLN A 496 -13.58 33.20 20.54
CA GLN A 496 -12.39 32.81 19.76
C GLN A 496 -11.16 32.48 20.62
N SER A 497 -11.35 32.15 21.91
CA SER A 497 -10.23 31.93 22.84
C SER A 497 -9.28 30.82 22.37
N LEU A 498 -7.98 31.02 22.61
CA LEU A 498 -6.92 30.04 22.37
C LEU A 498 -6.45 29.35 23.66
N LEU A 499 -7.04 29.70 24.81
CA LEU A 499 -6.66 29.19 26.13
C LEU A 499 -7.34 27.85 26.45
N ASP A 500 -6.67 27.05 27.29
CA ASP A 500 -7.28 25.88 27.94
C ASP A 500 -8.47 26.31 28.81
N GLY A 501 -9.50 25.47 28.89
CA GLY A 501 -10.72 25.76 29.66
C GLY A 501 -11.70 26.71 28.96
N ALA A 502 -11.47 27.06 27.68
CA ALA A 502 -12.44 27.83 26.91
C ALA A 502 -13.65 26.97 26.53
N THR A 503 -14.84 27.36 26.98
CA THR A 503 -16.09 26.62 26.79
C THR A 503 -16.65 26.72 25.37
N LEU A 504 -17.34 25.67 24.92
CA LEU A 504 -18.06 25.68 23.63
C LEU A 504 -19.50 26.21 23.78
N GLN A 505 -19.99 26.82 22.71
CA GLN A 505 -21.35 27.35 22.58
C GLN A 505 -21.94 27.04 21.19
N LEU A 506 -23.25 27.25 21.04
CA LEU A 506 -23.86 27.48 19.73
C LEU A 506 -23.67 28.93 19.30
N TYR A 507 -23.33 29.15 18.04
CA TYR A 507 -23.31 30.48 17.44
C TYR A 507 -23.66 30.44 15.95
N ASP A 508 -24.06 31.57 15.37
CA ASP A 508 -24.30 31.65 13.92
C ASP A 508 -23.04 31.28 13.13
N TYR A 509 -23.19 30.40 12.14
CA TYR A 509 -22.08 29.98 11.30
C TYR A 509 -21.60 31.16 10.45
N ASN A 510 -20.37 31.59 10.68
CA ASN A 510 -19.73 32.72 10.02
C ASN A 510 -18.39 32.35 9.36
N ALA A 511 -18.04 31.06 9.34
CA ALA A 511 -16.76 30.52 8.86
C ALA A 511 -15.52 31.13 9.56
N GLY A 512 -15.68 31.60 10.80
CA GLY A 512 -14.57 32.01 11.65
C GLY A 512 -13.72 30.82 12.11
N ALA A 513 -12.44 31.05 12.37
CA ALA A 513 -11.48 30.01 12.74
C ALA A 513 -11.81 29.28 14.06
N ASN A 514 -12.71 29.85 14.88
CA ASN A 514 -13.25 29.26 16.10
C ASN A 514 -14.46 28.32 15.87
N GLN A 515 -14.86 28.13 14.60
CA GLN A 515 -15.93 27.24 14.12
C GLN A 515 -15.40 26.19 13.13
N ASP A 516 -14.08 26.16 12.92
CA ASP A 516 -13.36 25.25 12.03
C ASP A 516 -12.73 24.12 12.85
N TRP A 517 -13.10 22.88 12.52
CA TRP A 517 -12.85 21.69 13.32
C TRP A 517 -12.05 20.65 12.54
N ILE A 518 -10.85 20.36 12.99
CA ILE A 518 -10.07 19.21 12.52
C ILE A 518 -10.58 17.96 13.25
N ILE A 519 -11.02 16.93 12.51
CA ILE A 519 -11.43 15.65 13.09
C ILE A 519 -10.41 14.58 12.70
N SER A 520 -9.86 13.87 13.67
CA SER A 520 -8.81 12.86 13.46
C SER A 520 -9.12 11.54 14.17
N PRO A 521 -8.72 10.37 13.65
CA PRO A 521 -8.90 9.11 14.35
C PRO A 521 -8.07 9.06 15.65
N ALA A 522 -8.65 8.50 16.71
CA ALA A 522 -7.99 8.28 17.99
C ALA A 522 -7.75 6.78 18.25
N ALA A 523 -6.68 6.48 19.00
CA ALA A 523 -6.28 5.11 19.31
C ALA A 523 -7.43 4.28 19.92
N GLY A 524 -7.68 3.10 19.35
CA GLY A 524 -8.74 2.20 19.81
C GLY A 524 -10.17 2.55 19.35
N GLY A 525 -10.34 3.28 18.23
CA GLY A 525 -11.60 3.33 17.49
C GLY A 525 -12.54 4.49 17.81
N GLY A 526 -12.01 5.63 18.27
CA GLY A 526 -12.76 6.89 18.39
C GLY A 526 -12.15 7.99 17.54
N TYR A 527 -12.51 9.24 17.84
CA TYR A 527 -12.03 10.45 17.18
C TYR A 527 -11.65 11.53 18.19
N THR A 528 -10.68 12.37 17.86
CA THR A 528 -10.50 13.69 18.48
C THR A 528 -11.17 14.75 17.60
N ILE A 529 -11.71 15.80 18.23
CA ILE A 529 -12.25 16.98 17.54
C ILE A 529 -11.41 18.17 18.01
N GLN A 530 -10.59 18.73 17.13
CA GLN A 530 -9.60 19.78 17.41
C GLN A 530 -10.05 21.10 16.81
N GLY A 531 -9.98 22.20 17.58
CA GLY A 531 -10.19 23.54 17.05
C GLY A 531 -8.99 23.95 16.19
N ALA A 532 -9.21 24.20 14.89
CA ALA A 532 -8.14 24.50 13.93
C ALA A 532 -7.28 25.71 14.38
N GLN A 533 -7.93 26.74 14.95
CA GLN A 533 -7.26 27.94 15.44
C GLN A 533 -6.32 27.74 16.66
N SER A 534 -6.57 26.75 17.51
CA SER A 534 -5.96 26.66 18.85
C SER A 534 -5.06 25.43 19.04
N GLY A 535 -5.17 24.43 18.16
CA GLY A 535 -4.52 23.13 18.30
C GLY A 535 -5.03 22.31 19.49
N LYS A 536 -6.12 22.73 20.13
CA LYS A 536 -6.71 22.11 21.33
C LYS A 536 -7.93 21.26 20.97
N VAL A 537 -8.16 20.21 21.74
CA VAL A 537 -9.25 19.25 21.49
C VAL A 537 -10.43 19.48 22.43
N LEU A 538 -11.63 19.12 21.96
CA LEU A 538 -12.84 19.03 22.78
C LEU A 538 -12.62 18.04 23.92
N GLU A 539 -12.73 18.54 25.14
CA GLU A 539 -12.57 17.79 26.38
C GLU A 539 -13.86 17.85 27.22
N VAL A 540 -14.16 16.73 27.89
CA VAL A 540 -14.98 16.74 29.10
C VAL A 540 -14.06 17.02 30.31
N PRO A 541 -14.19 18.19 30.98
CA PRO A 541 -13.24 18.62 32.00
C PRO A 541 -13.03 17.59 33.11
N ALA A 542 -11.78 17.43 33.52
CA ALA A 542 -11.35 16.60 34.66
C ALA A 542 -11.89 15.16 34.62
N PHE A 543 -12.03 14.57 33.42
CA PHE A 543 -12.55 13.21 33.19
C PHE A 543 -13.95 12.95 33.79
N SER A 544 -14.76 13.99 34.00
CA SER A 544 -16.05 13.84 34.68
C SER A 544 -17.03 12.98 33.90
N THR A 545 -17.71 12.06 34.58
CA THR A 545 -18.81 11.25 34.01
C THR A 545 -20.20 11.83 34.33
N THR A 546 -20.25 13.04 34.89
CA THR A 546 -21.50 13.67 35.36
C THR A 546 -22.21 14.39 34.21
N ALA A 547 -23.52 14.16 34.04
CA ALA A 547 -24.35 14.89 33.09
C ALA A 547 -24.49 16.38 33.47
N GLY A 548 -24.50 17.27 32.48
CA GLY A 548 -24.60 18.72 32.64
C GLY A 548 -23.25 19.45 32.76
N ILE A 549 -22.13 18.72 32.73
CA ILE A 549 -20.79 19.30 32.62
C ILE A 549 -20.64 19.97 31.26
N ILE A 550 -20.19 21.22 31.26
CA ILE A 550 -19.92 22.02 30.06
C ILE A 550 -18.66 21.50 29.36
N ILE A 551 -18.69 21.45 28.03
CA ILE A 551 -17.53 21.01 27.23
C ILE A 551 -16.59 22.21 27.02
N GLU A 552 -15.30 21.95 27.07
CA GLU A 552 -14.23 22.93 26.86
C GLU A 552 -13.23 22.47 25.80
N GLN A 553 -12.34 23.34 25.36
CA GLN A 553 -11.10 22.94 24.69
C GLN A 553 -9.97 22.81 25.73
N TYR A 554 -9.10 21.83 25.54
CA TYR A 554 -7.89 21.66 26.36
C TYR A 554 -6.72 21.11 25.53
N GLY A 555 -5.49 21.34 25.97
CA GLY A 555 -4.28 20.75 25.39
C GLY A 555 -4.34 19.22 25.32
N VAL A 556 -3.85 18.64 24.23
CA VAL A 556 -3.93 17.20 23.97
C VAL A 556 -3.22 16.39 25.07
N ASN A 557 -3.97 15.56 25.79
CA ASN A 557 -3.48 14.66 26.83
C ASN A 557 -3.75 13.17 26.48
N ASN A 558 -4.40 12.90 25.34
CA ASN A 558 -4.78 11.57 24.84
C ASN A 558 -5.75 10.79 25.75
N GLY A 559 -6.31 11.42 26.78
CA GLY A 559 -7.27 10.82 27.69
C GLY A 559 -8.59 10.45 27.01
N ALA A 560 -9.28 9.44 27.52
CA ALA A 560 -10.57 9.00 26.99
C ALA A 560 -11.68 10.07 27.07
N ASN A 561 -11.49 11.10 27.91
CA ASN A 561 -12.37 12.27 28.02
C ASN A 561 -12.20 13.28 26.87
N GLN A 562 -11.10 13.21 26.11
CA GLN A 562 -10.87 13.97 24.86
C GLN A 562 -11.28 13.19 23.60
N GLN A 563 -11.78 11.96 23.75
CA GLN A 563 -12.09 11.07 22.63
C GLN A 563 -13.59 10.81 22.51
N TRP A 564 -14.06 10.75 21.26
CA TRP A 564 -15.47 10.74 20.91
C TRP A 564 -15.79 9.61 19.93
N LEU A 565 -16.89 8.89 20.14
CA LEU A 565 -17.48 7.98 19.16
C LEU A 565 -18.45 8.78 18.30
N ILE A 566 -18.20 8.81 17.00
CA ILE A 566 -19.02 9.54 16.03
C ILE A 566 -19.71 8.50 15.15
N SER A 567 -21.03 8.49 15.17
CA SER A 567 -21.86 7.48 14.49
C SER A 567 -23.22 8.06 14.11
N ALA A 568 -23.97 7.40 13.22
CA ALA A 568 -25.35 7.80 12.93
C ALA A 568 -26.20 7.86 14.23
N PRO A 569 -27.14 8.83 14.37
CA PRO A 569 -28.02 8.98 15.52
C PRO A 569 -28.74 7.71 15.96
#